data_AF-A0A086A6H9-F1
#
_entry.id   AF-A0A086A6H9-F1
#
_cell.length_a   1.000
_cell.length_b   1.000
_cell.length_c   1.000
_cell.angle_alpha   90.00
_cell.angle_beta   90.00
_cell.angle_gamma   90.00
#
_symmetry.space_group_name_H-M   'P 1'
#
loop_
_entity.id
_entity.type
_entity.pdbx_description
1 polymer ?
#
loop_
_entity_poly.entity_id
_entity_poly.type
_entity_poly.pdbx_seq_one_letter_code
_entity_poly.pdbx_strand_id
1 'polypeptide(L)'
;MFELTYDLEDVDVKIFYGVNNQFFNLIKSSFPTIKITGRDHYIFAMGNQEALDILKQKLNDIIAFISKNNSIALKDVENILNIKDENEKQLVFDQDIIVKGVNGKIIKAKTTNLKKLVKETEKKDMVFAIGPAGTGKTYTSVALAARALRDKEVKRIVLTRPAVEAGESLGFLPGDLKEKLDPYLQPLYDALRDMIPHEKLEGFMEKKVIEVAPLAFMRGRTLDDAFVILDEAQNTTHAQMKMFLTRMGMNAKFIITGDPSQIDLPKNQQSGLKEAMRILHGVKEIGFVHLTEEDVVRHPVVRKIILAYNEEDKRLKND
;
A
#
# COMPACT_ATOMS: atom_id res chain seq x y z
N MET A 1 12.08 -5.11 -18.14
CA MET A 1 11.20 -4.00 -18.50
C MET A 1 11.41 -3.81 -19.99
N PHE A 2 10.35 -3.88 -20.77
CA PHE A 2 10.42 -3.88 -22.23
C PHE A 2 10.10 -2.50 -22.76
N GLU A 3 10.53 -2.24 -23.99
CA GLU A 3 10.32 -0.97 -24.69
C GLU A 3 9.54 -1.24 -25.98
N LEU A 4 8.61 -0.33 -26.29
CA LEU A 4 7.88 -0.29 -27.54
C LEU A 4 8.10 1.09 -28.15
N THR A 5 8.60 1.11 -29.37
CA THR A 5 8.57 2.27 -30.25
C THR A 5 7.52 2.02 -31.31
N TYR A 6 6.56 2.91 -31.39
CA TYR A 6 5.43 2.83 -32.30
C TYR A 6 5.42 4.05 -33.21
N ASP A 7 5.37 3.82 -34.52
CA ASP A 7 5.39 4.87 -35.55
C ASP A 7 3.97 5.22 -36.03
N LEU A 8 3.70 6.51 -36.23
CA LEU A 8 2.42 7.06 -36.68
C LEU A 8 2.45 7.40 -38.19
N GLU A 9 3.21 6.66 -39.00
CA GLU A 9 3.48 6.96 -40.43
C GLU A 9 2.22 7.23 -41.29
N ASP A 10 1.10 6.55 -41.01
CA ASP A 10 -0.09 6.56 -41.88
C ASP A 10 -1.21 7.53 -41.44
N VAL A 11 -0.97 8.41 -40.46
CA VAL A 11 -2.01 9.27 -39.87
C VAL A 11 -1.49 10.68 -39.57
N ASP A 12 -2.36 11.68 -39.79
CA ASP A 12 -2.09 13.05 -39.32
C ASP A 12 -2.00 13.06 -37.79
N VAL A 13 -0.79 13.35 -37.31
CA VAL A 13 -0.44 13.43 -35.89
C VAL A 13 -1.39 14.35 -35.12
N LYS A 14 -1.85 15.46 -35.71
CA LYS A 14 -2.79 16.37 -35.05
C LYS A 14 -4.14 15.71 -34.76
N ILE A 15 -4.61 14.85 -35.66
CA ILE A 15 -5.86 14.10 -35.49
C ILE A 15 -5.68 13.06 -34.39
N PHE A 16 -4.53 12.36 -34.37
CA PHE A 16 -4.23 11.35 -33.36
C PHE A 16 -4.13 11.92 -31.93
N TYR A 17 -3.41 13.02 -31.73
CA TYR A 17 -3.30 13.64 -30.40
C TYR A 17 -4.61 14.33 -29.98
N GLY A 18 -5.35 14.89 -30.94
CA GLY A 18 -6.55 15.67 -30.70
C GLY A 18 -6.26 17.03 -30.06
N VAL A 19 -7.32 17.83 -29.87
CA VAL A 19 -7.21 19.16 -29.25
C VAL A 19 -6.61 19.03 -27.85
N ASN A 20 -5.59 19.83 -27.54
CA ASN A 20 -4.88 19.80 -26.25
C ASN A 20 -4.38 18.41 -25.82
N ASN A 21 -4.03 17.54 -26.78
CA ASN A 21 -3.57 16.17 -26.53
C ASN A 21 -4.60 15.28 -25.80
N GLN A 22 -5.90 15.61 -25.91
CA GLN A 22 -6.94 14.92 -25.15
C GLN A 22 -6.97 13.40 -25.37
N PHE A 23 -6.76 12.92 -26.61
CA PHE A 23 -6.78 11.49 -26.91
C PHE A 23 -5.52 10.80 -26.40
N PHE A 24 -4.37 11.45 -26.54
CA PHE A 24 -3.12 10.95 -26.00
C PHE A 24 -3.15 10.85 -24.46
N ASN A 25 -3.72 11.85 -23.79
CA ASN A 25 -3.91 11.83 -22.34
C ASN A 25 -4.87 10.70 -21.91
N LEU A 26 -5.91 10.43 -22.70
CA LEU A 26 -6.82 9.33 -22.46
C LEU A 26 -6.13 7.96 -22.60
N ILE A 27 -5.30 7.76 -23.63
CA ILE A 27 -4.47 6.56 -23.79
C ILE A 27 -3.56 6.37 -22.57
N LYS A 28 -2.86 7.43 -22.13
CA LYS A 28 -2.00 7.39 -20.93
C LYS A 28 -2.77 7.01 -19.67
N SER A 29 -3.99 7.53 -19.49
CA SER A 29 -4.82 7.20 -18.34
C SER A 29 -5.35 5.76 -18.37
N SER A 30 -5.56 5.21 -19.57
CA SER A 30 -6.06 3.84 -19.77
C SER A 30 -4.99 2.77 -19.55
N PHE A 31 -3.70 3.13 -19.64
CA PHE A 31 -2.57 2.23 -19.42
C PHE A 31 -1.67 2.75 -18.27
N PRO A 32 -2.16 2.77 -17.02
CA PRO A 32 -1.45 3.40 -15.90
C PRO A 32 -0.14 2.68 -15.51
N THR A 33 0.04 1.44 -15.95
CA THR A 33 1.20 0.58 -15.63
C THR A 33 2.37 0.80 -16.57
N ILE A 34 2.14 1.48 -17.70
CA ILE A 34 3.13 1.71 -18.75
C ILE A 34 3.51 3.19 -18.73
N LYS A 35 4.81 3.48 -18.84
CA LYS A 35 5.28 4.85 -19.06
C LYS A 35 5.19 5.16 -20.54
N ILE A 36 4.27 6.04 -20.93
CA ILE A 36 4.04 6.43 -22.34
C ILE A 36 4.43 7.90 -22.54
N THR A 37 5.24 8.15 -23.58
CA THR A 37 5.69 9.47 -24.03
C THR A 37 5.55 9.57 -25.54
N GLY A 38 5.09 10.70 -26.03
CA GLY A 38 4.96 10.97 -27.46
C GLY A 38 5.95 12.04 -27.90
N ARG A 39 6.59 11.85 -29.05
CA ARG A 39 7.49 12.82 -29.67
C ARG A 39 7.43 12.68 -31.19
N ASP A 40 7.12 13.78 -31.87
CA ASP A 40 6.99 13.85 -33.32
C ASP A 40 6.00 12.77 -33.82
N HIS A 41 6.44 11.87 -34.70
CA HIS A 41 5.65 10.75 -35.22
C HIS A 41 5.73 9.48 -34.37
N TYR A 42 6.43 9.51 -33.23
CA TYR A 42 6.68 8.33 -32.43
C TYR A 42 5.97 8.34 -31.08
N ILE A 43 5.38 7.21 -30.73
CA ILE A 43 4.97 6.87 -29.37
C ILE A 43 6.00 5.91 -28.78
N PHE A 44 6.58 6.30 -27.65
CA PHE A 44 7.48 5.49 -26.86
C PHE A 44 6.75 5.01 -25.62
N ALA A 45 6.79 3.70 -25.37
CA ALA A 45 6.16 3.08 -24.22
C ALA A 45 7.12 2.10 -23.54
N MET A 46 7.11 2.08 -22.21
CA MET A 46 7.97 1.21 -21.41
C MET A 46 7.16 0.53 -20.30
N GLY A 47 7.21 -0.79 -20.21
CA GLY A 47 6.33 -1.57 -19.32
C GLY A 47 6.54 -3.09 -19.37
N ASN A 48 5.50 -3.83 -18.95
CA ASN A 48 5.41 -5.29 -19.16
C ASN A 48 5.11 -5.56 -20.64
N GLN A 49 5.74 -6.59 -21.23
CA GLN A 49 5.54 -7.01 -22.61
C GLN A 49 4.06 -7.22 -22.94
N GLU A 50 3.33 -7.95 -22.12
CA GLU A 50 1.92 -8.27 -22.39
C GLU A 50 1.04 -7.01 -22.41
N ALA A 51 1.31 -6.06 -21.52
CA ALA A 51 0.61 -4.78 -21.49
C ALA A 51 1.01 -3.88 -22.67
N LEU A 52 2.27 -3.94 -23.12
CA LEU A 52 2.74 -3.26 -24.32
C LEU A 52 2.12 -3.84 -25.59
N ASP A 53 1.90 -5.15 -25.65
CA ASP A 53 1.24 -5.82 -26.78
C ASP A 53 -0.23 -5.37 -26.89
N ILE A 54 -0.94 -5.29 -25.76
CA ILE A 54 -2.31 -4.74 -25.71
C ILE A 54 -2.30 -3.26 -26.13
N LEU A 55 -1.37 -2.45 -25.62
CA LEU A 55 -1.24 -1.05 -26.02
C LEU A 55 -1.00 -0.92 -27.53
N LYS A 56 -0.11 -1.74 -28.10
CA LYS A 56 0.19 -1.78 -29.53
C LYS A 56 -1.06 -2.11 -30.34
N GLN A 57 -1.85 -3.09 -29.91
CA GLN A 57 -3.11 -3.42 -30.57
C GLN A 57 -4.08 -2.23 -30.54
N LYS A 58 -4.27 -1.57 -29.39
CA LYS A 58 -5.15 -0.40 -29.28
C LYS A 58 -4.69 0.78 -30.13
N LEU A 59 -3.38 1.01 -30.23
CA LEU A 59 -2.82 2.03 -31.13
C LEU A 59 -3.12 1.70 -32.60
N ASN A 60 -2.96 0.43 -33.01
CA ASN A 60 -3.33 -0.02 -34.35
C ASN A 60 -4.83 0.21 -34.63
N ASP A 61 -5.70 -0.11 -33.68
CA ASP A 61 -7.16 0.07 -33.83
C ASP A 61 -7.53 1.56 -33.98
N ILE A 62 -6.90 2.44 -33.21
CA ILE A 62 -7.08 3.91 -33.33
C ILE A 62 -6.63 4.39 -34.71
N ILE A 63 -5.46 3.95 -35.17
CA ILE A 63 -4.93 4.32 -36.49
C ILE A 63 -5.84 3.83 -37.60
N ALA A 64 -6.24 2.55 -37.57
CA ALA A 64 -7.15 1.98 -38.56
C ALA A 64 -8.49 2.74 -38.61
N PHE A 65 -9.00 3.18 -37.46
CA PHE A 65 -10.22 4.00 -37.40
C PHE A 65 -10.01 5.37 -38.06
N ILE A 66 -8.90 6.05 -37.74
CA ILE A 66 -8.59 7.36 -38.32
C ILE A 66 -8.36 7.25 -39.84
N SER A 67 -7.57 6.29 -40.30
CA SER A 67 -7.31 6.08 -41.74
C SER A 67 -8.58 5.76 -42.53
N LYS A 68 -9.58 5.12 -41.89
CA LYS A 68 -10.87 4.81 -42.54
C LYS A 68 -11.82 6.01 -42.58
N ASN A 69 -11.86 6.81 -41.52
CA ASN A 69 -12.89 7.85 -41.33
C ASN A 69 -12.35 9.29 -41.47
N ASN A 70 -11.04 9.46 -41.68
CA ASN A 70 -10.31 10.74 -41.66
C ASN A 70 -10.60 11.63 -40.44
N SER A 71 -11.09 11.03 -39.36
CA SER A 71 -11.52 11.71 -38.13
C SER A 71 -11.72 10.69 -37.00
N ILE A 72 -11.67 11.17 -35.76
CA ILE A 72 -11.97 10.38 -34.58
C ILE A 72 -12.55 11.29 -33.48
N ALA A 73 -13.59 10.83 -32.78
CA ALA A 73 -14.14 11.53 -31.63
C ALA A 73 -13.72 10.87 -30.31
N LEU A 74 -13.88 11.59 -29.20
CA LEU A 74 -13.49 11.10 -27.87
C LEU A 74 -14.16 9.76 -27.52
N LYS A 75 -15.45 9.63 -27.83
CA LYS A 75 -16.23 8.40 -27.59
C LYS A 75 -15.67 7.20 -28.38
N ASP A 76 -15.13 7.44 -29.57
CA ASP A 76 -14.55 6.36 -30.38
C ASP A 76 -13.24 5.87 -29.74
N VAL A 77 -12.41 6.81 -29.26
CA VAL A 77 -11.18 6.48 -28.52
C VAL A 77 -11.52 5.74 -27.22
N GLU A 78 -12.51 6.19 -26.45
CA GLU A 78 -12.98 5.49 -25.25
C GLU A 78 -13.47 4.07 -25.55
N ASN A 79 -14.23 3.89 -26.62
CA ASN A 79 -14.72 2.58 -27.04
C ASN A 79 -13.59 1.64 -27.47
N ILE A 80 -12.60 2.15 -28.22
CA ILE A 80 -11.44 1.37 -28.66
C ILE A 80 -10.58 0.99 -27.46
N LEU A 81 -10.32 1.91 -26.53
CA LEU A 81 -9.52 1.68 -25.34
C LEU A 81 -10.21 0.80 -24.29
N ASN A 82 -11.52 0.56 -24.41
CA ASN A 82 -12.23 -0.31 -23.49
C ASN A 82 -11.72 -1.75 -23.60
N ILE A 83 -11.18 -2.27 -22.49
CA ILE A 83 -10.70 -3.64 -22.37
C ILE A 83 -11.81 -4.46 -21.74
N LYS A 84 -12.37 -5.42 -22.47
CA LYS A 84 -13.49 -6.25 -21.99
C LYS A 84 -13.01 -7.51 -21.25
N ASP A 85 -11.83 -8.01 -21.59
CA ASP A 85 -11.26 -9.20 -20.98
C ASP A 85 -10.68 -8.88 -19.58
N GLU A 86 -11.08 -9.65 -18.57
CA GLU A 86 -10.65 -9.43 -17.18
C GLU A 86 -9.18 -9.75 -16.93
N ASN A 87 -8.57 -10.67 -17.69
CA ASN A 87 -7.14 -10.96 -17.60
C ASN A 87 -6.33 -9.83 -18.25
N GLU A 88 -6.76 -9.34 -19.42
CA GLU A 88 -6.14 -8.16 -20.05
C GLU A 88 -6.26 -6.92 -19.17
N LYS A 89 -7.41 -6.72 -18.50
CA LYS A 89 -7.55 -5.65 -17.51
C LYS A 89 -6.53 -5.80 -16.38
N GLN A 90 -6.30 -7.00 -15.85
CA GLN A 90 -5.29 -7.18 -14.80
C GLN A 90 -3.88 -6.83 -15.30
N LEU A 91 -3.55 -7.18 -16.55
CA LEU A 91 -2.26 -6.88 -17.17
C LEU A 91 -2.06 -5.37 -17.40
N VAL A 92 -3.12 -4.67 -17.81
CA VAL A 92 -3.07 -3.24 -18.15
C VAL A 92 -3.20 -2.34 -16.93
N PHE A 93 -4.04 -2.72 -15.97
CA PHE A 93 -4.33 -1.91 -14.79
C PHE A 93 -3.47 -2.26 -13.57
N ASP A 94 -2.68 -3.35 -13.61
CA ASP A 94 -1.91 -3.94 -12.48
C ASP A 94 -2.62 -3.63 -11.16
N GLN A 95 -3.72 -4.36 -10.91
CA GLN A 95 -4.56 -4.19 -9.72
C GLN A 95 -3.76 -4.34 -8.40
N ASP A 96 -2.52 -4.83 -8.48
CA ASP A 96 -1.65 -4.91 -7.32
C ASP A 96 -1.01 -3.57 -6.95
N ILE A 97 -0.99 -2.56 -7.85
CA ILE A 97 -0.45 -1.23 -7.56
C ILE A 97 -1.36 -0.50 -6.59
N ILE A 98 -0.81 -0.22 -5.41
CA ILE A 98 -1.52 0.49 -4.34
C ILE A 98 -1.25 1.98 -4.47
N VAL A 99 0.03 2.37 -4.57
CA VAL A 99 0.46 3.77 -4.64
C VAL A 99 1.64 3.90 -5.62
N LYS A 100 1.64 4.99 -6.39
CA LYS A 100 2.84 5.49 -7.06
C LYS A 100 3.49 6.49 -6.10
N GLY A 101 4.55 6.06 -5.45
CA GLY A 101 5.29 6.82 -4.45
C GLY A 101 6.25 7.83 -5.07
N VAL A 102 7.19 8.30 -4.26
CA VAL A 102 8.18 9.31 -4.65
C VAL A 102 9.05 8.79 -5.80
N ASN A 103 9.42 9.68 -6.73
CA ASN A 103 10.23 9.36 -7.92
C ASN A 103 9.63 8.25 -8.82
N GLY A 104 8.32 8.04 -8.75
CA GLY A 104 7.64 7.01 -9.53
C GLY A 104 7.85 5.58 -9.00
N LYS A 105 8.33 5.41 -7.77
CA LYS A 105 8.43 4.11 -7.11
C LYS A 105 7.04 3.48 -7.03
N ILE A 106 6.86 2.33 -7.67
CA ILE A 106 5.58 1.61 -7.65
C ILE A 106 5.52 0.76 -6.37
N ILE A 107 4.57 1.05 -5.50
CA ILE A 107 4.26 0.24 -4.33
C ILE A 107 3.11 -0.70 -4.68
N LYS A 108 3.38 -2.01 -4.63
CA LYS A 108 2.41 -3.04 -4.98
C LYS A 108 2.33 -4.18 -3.98
N ALA A 109 1.17 -4.84 -3.92
CA ALA A 109 0.96 -6.08 -3.17
C ALA A 109 1.69 -7.25 -3.85
N LYS A 110 2.91 -7.55 -3.38
CA LYS A 110 3.81 -8.51 -4.05
C LYS A 110 3.40 -9.98 -3.92
N THR A 111 2.63 -10.32 -2.89
CA THR A 111 2.31 -11.71 -2.54
C THR A 111 0.80 -11.93 -2.51
N THR A 112 0.36 -13.17 -2.66
CA THR A 112 -1.07 -13.52 -2.69
C THR A 112 -1.80 -13.05 -1.43
N ASN A 113 -1.20 -13.18 -0.25
CA ASN A 113 -1.84 -12.73 1.00
C ASN A 113 -1.83 -11.21 1.16
N LEU A 114 -0.84 -10.50 0.63
CA LEU A 114 -0.89 -9.04 0.54
C LEU A 114 -2.00 -8.55 -0.42
N LYS A 115 -2.24 -9.26 -1.53
CA LYS A 115 -3.38 -8.96 -2.41
C LYS A 115 -4.70 -9.18 -1.70
N LYS A 116 -4.81 -10.24 -0.88
CA LYS A 116 -5.99 -10.45 -0.02
C LYS A 116 -6.14 -9.30 0.98
N LEU A 117 -5.06 -8.80 1.58
CA LEU A 117 -5.11 -7.62 2.46
C LEU A 117 -5.72 -6.42 1.75
N VAL A 118 -5.25 -6.08 0.55
CA VAL A 118 -5.82 -4.98 -0.25
C VAL A 118 -7.33 -5.20 -0.48
N LYS A 119 -7.72 -6.37 -0.98
CA LYS A 119 -9.13 -6.69 -1.27
C LYS A 119 -10.03 -6.69 -0.04
N GLU A 120 -9.54 -7.14 1.12
CA GLU A 120 -10.33 -7.12 2.36
C GLU A 120 -10.55 -5.69 2.86
N THR A 121 -9.56 -4.80 2.73
CA THR A 121 -9.67 -3.39 3.16
C THR A 121 -10.62 -2.55 2.30
N GLU A 122 -10.90 -3.01 1.08
CA GLU A 122 -11.91 -2.40 0.20
C GLU A 122 -13.34 -2.79 0.62
N LYS A 123 -13.50 -3.96 1.24
CA LYS A 123 -14.81 -4.51 1.64
C LYS A 123 -15.16 -4.24 3.09
N LYS A 124 -14.16 -4.13 3.95
CA LYS A 124 -14.32 -4.05 5.40
C LYS A 124 -13.59 -2.85 5.95
N ASP A 125 -14.22 -2.21 6.93
CA ASP A 125 -13.66 -1.01 7.56
C ASP A 125 -12.70 -1.35 8.71
N MET A 126 -12.64 -2.60 9.18
CA MET A 126 -11.64 -3.05 10.14
C MET A 126 -11.00 -4.35 9.68
N VAL A 127 -9.68 -4.37 9.53
CA VAL A 127 -8.92 -5.55 9.09
C VAL A 127 -7.71 -5.79 9.99
N PHE A 128 -7.56 -7.03 10.45
CA PHE A 128 -6.36 -7.52 11.13
C PHE A 128 -5.44 -8.17 10.10
N ALA A 129 -4.24 -7.62 9.91
CA ALA A 129 -3.19 -8.20 9.08
C ALA A 129 -2.12 -8.84 9.98
N ILE A 130 -2.15 -10.17 10.04
CA ILE A 130 -1.44 -10.96 11.05
C ILE A 130 -0.38 -11.79 10.37
N GLY A 131 0.88 -11.68 10.78
CA GLY A 131 1.92 -12.58 10.29
C GLY A 131 3.34 -12.11 10.58
N PRO A 132 4.34 -12.88 10.13
CA PRO A 132 5.75 -12.67 10.47
C PRO A 132 6.30 -11.28 10.12
N ALA A 133 7.39 -10.89 10.80
CA ALA A 133 8.14 -9.69 10.45
C ALA A 133 8.75 -9.79 9.04
N GLY A 134 8.65 -8.73 8.25
CA GLY A 134 9.17 -8.69 6.88
C GLY A 134 8.24 -9.25 5.79
N THR A 135 7.00 -9.62 6.16
CA THR A 135 5.93 -9.95 5.19
C THR A 135 5.31 -8.74 4.49
N GLY A 136 5.72 -7.51 4.87
CA GLY A 136 5.23 -6.28 4.27
C GLY A 136 3.85 -5.81 4.73
N LYS A 137 3.28 -6.42 5.79
CA LYS A 137 1.97 -6.06 6.37
C LYS A 137 1.84 -4.57 6.70
N THR A 138 2.79 -4.01 7.46
CA THR A 138 2.77 -2.60 7.87
C THR A 138 2.98 -1.68 6.67
N TYR A 139 3.98 -1.96 5.84
CA TYR A 139 4.29 -1.15 4.65
C TYR A 139 3.10 -1.07 3.67
N THR A 140 2.43 -2.21 3.44
CA THR A 140 1.24 -2.27 2.59
C THR A 140 0.06 -1.51 3.20
N SER A 141 -0.10 -1.58 4.52
CA SER A 141 -1.15 -0.84 5.23
C SER A 141 -0.95 0.68 5.12
N VAL A 142 0.28 1.17 5.30
CA VAL A 142 0.60 2.59 5.12
C VAL A 142 0.38 3.02 3.67
N ALA A 143 0.66 2.15 2.69
CA ALA A 143 0.35 2.43 1.28
C ALA A 143 -1.15 2.56 1.03
N LEU A 144 -1.97 1.69 1.63
CA LEU A 144 -3.42 1.78 1.55
C LEU A 144 -3.95 3.07 2.18
N ALA A 145 -3.39 3.47 3.32
CA ALA A 145 -3.75 4.73 3.98
C ALA A 145 -3.41 5.94 3.11
N ALA A 146 -2.21 5.98 2.51
CA ALA A 146 -1.79 7.04 1.61
C ALA A 146 -2.67 7.11 0.35
N ARG A 147 -3.08 5.95 -0.21
CA ARG A 147 -4.06 5.86 -1.30
C ARG A 147 -5.39 6.48 -0.89
N ALA A 148 -5.97 6.04 0.22
CA ALA A 148 -7.26 6.52 0.71
C ALA A 148 -7.27 8.05 0.98
N LEU A 149 -6.16 8.59 1.50
CA LEU A 149 -6.02 10.03 1.70
C LEU A 149 -5.90 10.79 0.36
N ARG A 150 -5.12 10.28 -0.59
CA ARG A 150 -4.96 10.87 -1.93
C ARG A 150 -6.30 10.89 -2.67
N ASP A 151 -7.06 9.80 -2.57
CA ASP A 151 -8.31 9.59 -3.27
C ASP A 151 -9.50 10.21 -2.51
N LYS A 152 -9.22 10.92 -1.40
CA LYS A 152 -10.18 11.65 -0.55
C LYS A 152 -11.28 10.77 0.06
N GLU A 153 -11.01 9.47 0.21
CA GLU A 153 -11.88 8.55 0.95
C GLU A 153 -11.87 8.86 2.45
N VAL A 154 -10.72 9.33 2.96
CA VAL A 154 -10.53 9.80 4.33
C VAL A 154 -9.93 11.20 4.34
N LYS A 155 -10.13 11.91 5.45
CA LYS A 155 -9.60 13.27 5.66
C LYS A 155 -8.23 13.26 6.35
N ARG A 156 -7.88 12.19 7.06
CA ARG A 156 -6.64 12.08 7.83
C ARG A 156 -6.14 10.64 7.96
N ILE A 157 -4.85 10.50 8.24
CA ILE A 157 -4.20 9.23 8.59
C ILE A 157 -3.70 9.31 10.03
N VAL A 158 -3.93 8.26 10.83
CA VAL A 158 -3.39 8.14 12.18
C VAL A 158 -2.61 6.83 12.27
N LEU A 159 -1.30 6.91 12.41
CA LEU A 159 -0.42 5.76 12.61
C LEU A 159 -0.03 5.70 14.08
N THR A 160 -0.21 4.53 14.70
CA THR A 160 0.09 4.36 16.11
C THR A 160 0.76 3.03 16.39
N ARG A 161 1.55 3.00 17.46
CA ARG A 161 2.29 1.82 17.92
C ARG A 161 2.28 1.82 19.46
N PRO A 162 2.13 0.66 20.12
CA PRO A 162 2.29 0.59 21.57
C PRO A 162 3.75 0.83 21.94
N ALA A 163 3.96 1.57 23.02
CA ALA A 163 5.29 1.70 23.61
C ALA A 163 5.63 0.38 24.33
N VAL A 164 6.74 -0.26 23.94
CA VAL A 164 7.28 -1.41 24.65
C VAL A 164 8.77 -1.21 24.89
N GLU A 165 9.20 -1.51 26.11
CA GLU A 165 10.60 -1.57 26.51
C GLU A 165 11.22 -2.86 25.97
N ALA A 166 11.47 -2.92 24.66
CA ALA A 166 12.13 -4.06 24.04
C ALA A 166 13.65 -3.95 24.26
N GLY A 167 14.13 -4.43 25.42
CA GLY A 167 15.55 -4.62 25.71
C GLY A 167 16.30 -3.45 26.34
N GLU A 168 15.87 -2.21 26.12
CA GLU A 168 16.36 -1.02 26.84
C GLU A 168 15.19 -0.34 27.57
N SER A 169 15.36 -0.04 28.87
CA SER A 169 14.30 0.68 29.59
C SER A 169 14.17 2.08 29.00
N LEU A 170 12.93 2.49 28.70
CA LEU A 170 12.60 3.82 28.19
C LEU A 170 13.13 4.94 29.09
N GLY A 171 13.46 4.63 30.34
CA GLY A 171 14.15 5.51 31.28
C GLY A 171 15.52 6.02 30.83
N PHE A 172 16.26 5.30 29.99
CA PHE A 172 17.68 5.61 29.66
C PHE A 172 17.89 6.51 28.44
N LEU A 173 16.90 6.67 27.56
CA LEU A 173 17.02 7.59 26.43
C LEU A 173 16.93 9.04 26.94
N PRO A 174 17.86 9.95 26.58
CA PRO A 174 17.77 11.37 26.95
C PRO A 174 16.59 12.05 26.21
N GLY A 175 16.02 13.09 26.80
CA GLY A 175 14.94 13.88 26.18
C GLY A 175 13.57 13.75 26.84
N ASP A 176 12.57 14.42 26.26
CA ASP A 176 11.18 14.33 26.69
C ASP A 176 10.55 12.96 26.32
N LEU A 177 9.37 12.63 26.88
CA LEU A 177 8.73 11.34 26.63
C LEU A 177 8.45 11.07 25.14
N LYS A 178 8.30 12.13 24.33
CA LYS A 178 8.04 12.03 22.90
C LYS A 178 9.33 11.70 22.14
N GLU A 179 10.43 12.40 22.45
CA GLU A 179 11.77 12.14 21.89
C GLU A 179 12.24 10.71 22.19
N LYS A 180 11.89 10.16 23.35
CA LYS A 180 12.20 8.77 23.71
C LYS A 180 11.40 7.73 22.92
N LEU A 181 10.22 8.10 22.43
CA LEU A 181 9.31 7.20 21.70
C LEU A 181 9.50 7.28 20.18
N ASP A 182 10.08 8.37 19.67
CA ASP A 182 10.32 8.62 18.25
C ASP A 182 11.09 7.50 17.54
N PRO A 183 12.15 6.89 18.12
CA PRO A 183 12.86 5.78 17.47
C PRO A 183 11.96 4.58 17.12
N TYR A 184 10.94 4.30 17.94
CA TYR A 184 10.00 3.20 17.72
C TYR A 184 8.99 3.49 16.61
N LEU A 185 8.76 4.78 16.33
CA LEU A 185 7.86 5.26 15.28
C LEU A 185 8.60 5.49 13.95
N GLN A 186 9.93 5.50 13.96
CA GLN A 186 10.77 5.73 12.77
C GLN A 186 10.38 4.86 11.55
N PRO A 187 10.09 3.55 11.69
CA PRO A 187 9.68 2.74 10.55
C PRO A 187 8.39 3.22 9.85
N LEU A 188 7.48 3.85 10.60
CA LEU A 188 6.24 4.41 10.05
C LEU A 188 6.52 5.70 9.28
N TYR A 189 7.43 6.55 9.78
CA TYR A 189 7.90 7.73 9.06
C TYR A 189 8.59 7.37 7.75
N ASP A 190 9.44 6.35 7.77
CA ASP A 190 10.18 5.91 6.58
C ASP A 190 9.22 5.34 5.52
N ALA A 191 8.20 4.58 5.93
CA ALA A 191 7.15 4.10 5.03
C ALA A 191 6.38 5.28 4.39
N LEU A 192 6.05 6.33 5.15
CA LEU A 192 5.37 7.50 4.61
C LEU A 192 6.23 8.27 3.59
N ARG A 193 7.54 8.43 3.86
CA ARG A 193 8.49 9.10 2.95
C ARG A 193 8.65 8.41 1.61
N ASP A 194 8.48 7.09 1.58
CA ASP A 194 8.43 6.32 0.33
C ASP A 194 7.20 6.65 -0.53
N MET A 195 6.10 7.07 0.10
CA MET A 195 4.78 7.18 -0.53
C MET A 195 4.38 8.63 -0.83
N ILE A 196 4.89 9.59 -0.05
CA ILE A 196 4.50 10.99 -0.09
C ILE A 196 5.76 11.85 -0.22
N PRO A 197 5.84 12.77 -1.21
CA PRO A 197 6.97 13.69 -1.34
C PRO A 197 7.23 14.48 -0.06
N HIS A 198 8.50 14.71 0.25
CA HIS A 198 8.95 15.27 1.53
C HIS A 198 8.21 16.55 1.96
N GLU A 199 8.21 17.59 1.12
CA GLU A 199 7.53 18.87 1.41
C GLU A 199 6.03 18.69 1.68
N LYS A 200 5.38 17.79 0.94
CA LYS A 200 3.95 17.50 1.11
C LYS A 200 3.68 16.75 2.41
N LEU A 201 4.55 15.80 2.75
CA LEU A 201 4.47 15.04 3.99
C LEU A 201 4.64 15.97 5.20
N GLU A 202 5.61 16.88 5.18
CA GLU A 202 5.80 17.87 6.25
C GLU A 202 4.55 18.73 6.44
N GLY A 203 4.00 19.29 5.36
CA GLY A 203 2.75 20.07 5.44
C GLY A 203 1.55 19.26 5.95
N PHE A 204 1.49 17.95 5.67
CA PHE A 204 0.46 17.07 6.23
C PHE A 204 0.65 16.80 7.72
N MET A 205 1.89 16.64 8.18
CA MET A 205 2.21 16.43 9.58
C MET A 205 1.91 17.70 10.40
N GLU A 206 2.33 18.88 9.93
CA GLU A 206 2.08 20.17 10.58
C GLU A 206 0.58 20.44 10.75
N LYS A 207 -0.21 20.17 9.71
CA LYS A 207 -1.67 20.34 9.71
C LYS A 207 -2.41 19.20 10.42
N LYS A 208 -1.71 18.20 10.95
CA LYS A 208 -2.27 16.98 11.55
C LYS A 208 -3.23 16.22 10.62
N VAL A 209 -3.01 16.33 9.30
CA VAL A 209 -3.64 15.47 8.30
C VAL A 209 -3.04 14.07 8.40
N ILE A 210 -1.75 13.96 8.68
CA ILE A 210 -1.10 12.70 9.05
C ILE A 210 -0.56 12.87 10.47
N GLU A 211 -0.87 11.91 11.33
CA GLU A 211 -0.42 11.88 12.72
C GLU A 211 0.27 10.55 12.98
N VAL A 212 1.53 10.60 13.46
CA VAL A 212 2.26 9.41 13.92
C VAL A 212 2.47 9.59 15.42
N ALA A 213 1.84 8.77 16.24
CA ALA A 213 1.81 8.97 17.69
C ALA A 213 1.73 7.65 18.47
N PRO A 214 2.23 7.61 19.72
CA PRO A 214 2.09 6.44 20.59
C PRO A 214 0.63 6.08 20.90
N LEU A 215 0.35 4.80 21.15
CA LEU A 215 -1.02 4.30 21.37
C LEU A 215 -1.76 5.02 22.52
N ALA A 216 -1.03 5.48 23.54
CA ALA A 216 -1.61 6.20 24.67
C ALA A 216 -2.37 7.47 24.25
N PHE A 217 -1.98 8.11 23.14
CA PHE A 217 -2.60 9.33 22.62
C PHE A 217 -3.97 9.09 21.98
N MET A 218 -4.36 7.81 21.80
CA MET A 218 -5.68 7.46 21.27
C MET A 218 -6.78 7.52 22.33
N ARG A 219 -6.42 7.57 23.62
CA ARG A 219 -7.38 7.58 24.72
C ARG A 219 -8.30 8.80 24.63
N GLY A 220 -9.60 8.57 24.77
CA GLY A 220 -10.61 9.64 24.77
C GLY A 220 -10.91 10.23 23.39
N ARG A 221 -10.31 9.72 22.31
CA ARG A 221 -10.60 10.17 20.95
C ARG A 221 -11.72 9.37 20.30
N THR A 222 -12.38 10.00 19.35
CA THR A 222 -13.15 9.32 18.30
C THR A 222 -12.48 9.64 16.96
N LEU A 223 -12.21 8.61 16.17
CA LEU A 223 -11.42 8.72 14.95
C LEU A 223 -12.32 8.66 13.72
N ASP A 224 -13.15 9.70 13.53
CA ASP A 224 -13.99 9.86 12.34
C ASP A 224 -13.18 10.27 11.10
N ASP A 225 -13.70 9.88 9.92
CA ASP A 225 -13.15 10.16 8.58
C ASP A 225 -11.62 9.92 8.50
N ALA A 226 -11.14 8.88 9.18
CA ALA A 226 -9.71 8.61 9.37
C ALA A 226 -9.31 7.22 8.90
N PHE A 227 -8.13 7.11 8.30
CA PHE A 227 -7.46 5.83 8.11
C PHE A 227 -6.47 5.61 9.27
N VAL A 228 -6.73 4.61 10.11
CA VAL A 228 -6.02 4.38 11.36
C VAL A 228 -5.26 3.06 11.27
N ILE A 229 -3.97 3.08 11.62
CA ILE A 229 -3.13 1.87 11.66
C ILE A 229 -2.57 1.72 13.05
N LEU A 230 -2.83 0.57 13.68
CA LEU A 230 -2.13 0.12 14.88
C LEU A 230 -1.07 -0.91 14.47
N ASP A 231 0.19 -0.50 14.55
CA ASP A 231 1.34 -1.35 14.27
C ASP A 231 1.88 -2.05 15.51
N GLU A 232 2.51 -3.20 15.30
CA GLU A 232 2.97 -4.13 16.36
C GLU A 232 1.91 -4.41 17.42
N ALA A 233 0.69 -4.71 16.99
CA ALA A 233 -0.45 -4.87 17.89
C ALA A 233 -0.29 -6.04 18.89
N GLN A 234 0.61 -6.99 18.63
CA GLN A 234 0.90 -8.08 19.58
C GLN A 234 1.43 -7.57 20.93
N ASN A 235 1.96 -6.35 20.91
CA ASN A 235 2.52 -5.64 22.05
C ASN A 235 1.49 -4.76 22.79
N THR A 236 0.21 -4.93 22.50
CA THR A 236 -0.87 -4.33 23.28
C THR A 236 -1.35 -5.25 24.38
N THR A 237 -1.80 -4.68 25.50
CA THR A 237 -2.55 -5.41 26.54
C THR A 237 -4.04 -5.51 26.19
N HIS A 238 -4.78 -6.34 26.92
CA HIS A 238 -6.26 -6.39 26.85
C HIS A 238 -6.89 -4.99 26.87
N ALA A 239 -6.53 -4.18 27.87
CA ALA A 239 -7.10 -2.86 28.08
C ALA A 239 -6.76 -1.90 26.92
N GLN A 240 -5.53 -1.95 26.42
CA GLN A 240 -5.10 -1.11 25.30
C GLN A 240 -5.79 -1.49 23.99
N MET A 241 -5.88 -2.78 23.67
CA MET A 241 -6.57 -3.26 22.47
C MET A 241 -8.06 -2.90 22.52
N LYS A 242 -8.74 -3.18 23.63
CA LYS A 242 -10.15 -2.79 23.81
C LYS A 242 -10.36 -1.28 23.72
N MET A 243 -9.47 -0.49 24.33
CA MET A 243 -9.50 0.98 24.23
C MET A 243 -9.38 1.43 22.77
N PHE A 244 -8.42 0.88 22.03
CA PHE A 244 -8.13 1.26 20.65
C PHE A 244 -9.27 0.92 19.69
N LEU A 245 -9.75 -0.34 19.71
CA LEU A 245 -10.80 -0.79 18.80
C LEU A 245 -12.10 0.00 18.97
N THR A 246 -12.38 0.49 20.19
CA THR A 246 -13.54 1.33 20.48
C THR A 246 -13.33 2.83 20.19
N ARG A 247 -12.21 3.23 19.56
CA ARG A 247 -12.02 4.61 19.06
C ARG A 247 -12.53 4.80 17.63
N MET A 248 -12.92 3.72 16.94
CA MET A 248 -13.39 3.77 15.57
C MET A 248 -14.65 4.66 15.45
N GLY A 249 -14.55 5.70 14.63
CA GLY A 249 -15.64 6.63 14.34
C GLY A 249 -16.36 6.30 13.03
N MET A 250 -17.24 7.20 12.60
CA MET A 250 -17.92 7.07 11.31
C MET A 250 -16.95 7.27 10.14
N ASN A 251 -17.18 6.55 9.04
CA ASN A 251 -16.36 6.56 7.82
C ASN A 251 -14.85 6.33 8.08
N ALA A 252 -14.52 5.65 9.17
CA ALA A 252 -13.14 5.35 9.52
C ALA A 252 -12.75 3.99 8.96
N LYS A 253 -11.47 3.83 8.61
CA LYS A 253 -10.87 2.55 8.22
C LYS A 253 -9.73 2.21 9.16
N PHE A 254 -9.72 1.00 9.70
CA PHE A 254 -8.78 0.53 10.69
C PHE A 254 -8.01 -0.67 10.13
N ILE A 255 -6.68 -0.62 10.19
CA ILE A 255 -5.84 -1.80 10.00
C ILE A 255 -5.02 -2.05 11.26
N ILE A 256 -5.09 -3.27 11.77
CA ILE A 256 -4.33 -3.71 12.94
C ILE A 256 -3.28 -4.70 12.44
N THR A 257 -2.00 -4.32 12.49
CA THR A 257 -0.89 -5.16 12.05
C THR A 257 -0.18 -5.75 13.26
N GLY A 258 0.21 -7.02 13.19
CA GLY A 258 0.98 -7.63 14.28
C GLY A 258 1.43 -9.05 14.01
N ASP A 259 2.32 -9.54 14.87
CA ASP A 259 2.84 -10.90 14.84
C ASP A 259 2.62 -11.58 16.20
N PRO A 260 1.63 -12.47 16.36
CA PRO A 260 1.34 -13.12 17.63
C PRO A 260 2.49 -14.02 18.14
N SER A 261 3.51 -14.30 17.32
CA SER A 261 4.70 -15.03 17.75
C SER A 261 5.78 -14.15 18.39
N GLN A 262 5.77 -12.84 18.18
CA GLN A 262 6.80 -11.89 18.63
C GLN A 262 6.26 -10.94 19.71
N ILE A 263 5.86 -11.51 20.86
CA ILE A 263 5.32 -10.72 21.98
C ILE A 263 6.46 -10.24 22.87
N ASP A 264 6.63 -8.93 22.95
CA ASP A 264 7.64 -8.27 23.78
C ASP A 264 7.08 -7.83 25.15
N LEU A 265 5.83 -8.19 25.46
CA LEU A 265 5.21 -7.90 26.74
C LEU A 265 5.86 -8.68 27.89
N PRO A 266 5.82 -8.13 29.13
CA PRO A 266 6.22 -8.87 30.33
C PRO A 266 5.50 -10.22 30.43
N LYS A 267 6.19 -11.26 30.92
CA LYS A 267 5.69 -12.66 30.94
C LYS A 267 4.33 -12.86 31.61
N ASN A 268 3.92 -11.95 32.49
CA ASN A 268 2.64 -12.01 33.20
C ASN A 268 1.49 -11.28 32.47
N GLN A 269 1.74 -10.63 31.33
CA GLN A 269 0.73 -9.91 30.57
C GLN A 269 0.34 -10.69 29.30
N GLN A 270 -0.95 -10.89 29.10
CA GLN A 270 -1.46 -11.48 27.87
C GLN A 270 -1.55 -10.43 26.76
N SER A 271 -1.21 -10.86 25.54
CA SER A 271 -1.33 -10.04 24.34
C SER A 271 -2.79 -9.79 23.97
N GLY A 272 -3.17 -8.53 23.92
CA GLY A 272 -4.48 -8.06 23.48
C GLY A 272 -4.78 -8.45 22.02
N LEU A 273 -3.77 -8.57 21.15
CA LEU A 273 -3.96 -9.05 19.78
C LEU A 273 -4.46 -10.50 19.75
N LYS A 274 -3.78 -11.41 20.46
CA LYS A 274 -4.19 -12.83 20.53
C LYS A 274 -5.60 -12.97 21.06
N GLU A 275 -5.93 -12.18 22.08
CA GLU A 275 -7.26 -12.18 22.68
C GLU A 275 -8.32 -11.63 21.72
N ALA A 276 -8.07 -10.49 21.07
CA ALA A 276 -8.98 -9.89 20.11
C ALA A 276 -9.24 -10.82 18.91
N MET A 277 -8.21 -11.49 18.40
CA MET A 277 -8.37 -12.51 17.36
C MET A 277 -9.35 -13.61 17.78
N ARG A 278 -9.28 -14.08 19.02
CA ARG A 278 -10.19 -15.11 19.55
C ARG A 278 -11.60 -14.59 19.76
N ILE A 279 -11.76 -13.40 20.35
CA ILE A 279 -13.06 -12.83 20.71
C ILE A 279 -13.83 -12.38 19.47
N LEU A 280 -13.14 -11.77 18.50
CA LEU A 280 -13.75 -11.09 17.36
C LEU A 280 -13.84 -11.97 16.10
N HIS A 281 -13.38 -13.22 16.16
CA HIS A 281 -13.39 -14.14 15.02
C HIS A 281 -14.78 -14.30 14.35
N GLY A 282 -15.86 -14.23 15.13
CA GLY A 282 -17.23 -14.37 14.64
C GLY A 282 -17.87 -13.09 14.08
N VAL A 283 -17.21 -11.93 14.18
CA VAL A 283 -17.74 -10.64 13.73
C VAL A 283 -17.49 -10.51 12.21
N LYS A 284 -18.54 -10.61 11.40
CA LYS A 284 -18.44 -10.70 9.94
C LYS A 284 -17.83 -9.45 9.29
N GLU A 285 -18.06 -8.30 9.92
CA GLU A 285 -17.60 -6.98 9.50
C GLU A 285 -16.10 -6.78 9.71
N ILE A 286 -15.44 -7.65 10.49
CA ILE A 286 -14.00 -7.61 10.75
C ILE A 286 -13.28 -8.59 9.82
N GLY A 287 -12.25 -8.11 9.13
CA GLY A 287 -11.38 -8.91 8.28
C GLY A 287 -10.22 -9.50 9.06
N PHE A 288 -9.85 -10.74 8.77
CA PHE A 288 -8.62 -11.36 9.27
C PHE A 288 -7.82 -11.88 8.09
N VAL A 289 -6.63 -11.32 7.88
CA VAL A 289 -5.72 -11.71 6.81
C VAL A 289 -4.44 -12.24 7.43
N HIS A 290 -4.18 -13.53 7.20
CA HIS A 290 -2.99 -14.21 7.70
C HIS A 290 -1.90 -14.23 6.62
N LEU A 291 -0.76 -13.62 6.94
CA LEU A 291 0.47 -13.71 6.18
C LEU A 291 1.37 -14.79 6.78
N THR A 292 2.16 -15.45 5.92
CA THR A 292 3.03 -16.57 6.29
C THR A 292 4.49 -16.24 5.99
N GLU A 293 5.40 -17.13 6.37
CA GLU A 293 6.83 -17.02 6.05
C GLU A 293 7.09 -16.97 4.53
N GLU A 294 6.19 -17.54 3.72
CA GLU A 294 6.28 -17.49 2.25
C GLU A 294 6.09 -16.06 1.71
N ASP A 295 5.39 -15.19 2.47
CA ASP A 295 5.18 -13.79 2.11
C ASP A 295 6.40 -12.90 2.44
N VAL A 296 7.45 -13.44 3.07
CA VAL A 296 8.61 -12.65 3.52
C VAL A 296 9.46 -12.21 2.33
N VAL A 297 9.34 -10.95 1.93
CA VAL A 297 10.16 -10.37 0.85
C VAL A 297 11.41 -9.74 1.45
N ARG A 298 12.44 -10.56 1.65
CA ARG A 298 13.77 -10.12 2.11
C ARG A 298 14.83 -10.45 1.06
N HIS A 299 15.92 -9.68 1.08
CA HIS A 299 17.09 -9.94 0.25
C HIS A 299 17.61 -11.38 0.47
N PRO A 300 18.07 -12.10 -0.57
CA PRO A 300 18.51 -13.49 -0.45
C PRO A 300 19.57 -13.73 0.64
N VAL A 301 20.50 -12.78 0.82
CA VAL A 301 21.51 -12.83 1.89
C VAL A 301 20.86 -12.77 3.28
N VAL A 302 19.89 -11.88 3.49
CA VAL A 302 19.19 -11.76 4.77
C VAL A 302 18.42 -13.05 5.10
N ARG A 303 17.82 -13.71 4.09
CA ARG A 303 17.19 -15.03 4.28
C ARG A 303 18.20 -16.08 4.77
N LYS A 304 19.40 -16.13 4.17
CA LYS A 304 20.46 -17.05 4.59
C LYS A 304 20.93 -16.78 6.02
N ILE A 305 21.06 -15.50 6.41
CA ILE A 305 21.42 -15.12 7.78
C ILE A 305 20.35 -15.60 8.78
N ILE A 306 19.06 -15.35 8.49
CA ILE A 306 17.97 -15.79 9.37
C ILE A 306 17.96 -17.32 9.53
N LEU A 307 18.18 -18.06 8.44
CA LEU A 307 18.27 -19.52 8.50
C LEU A 307 19.42 -19.99 9.40
N ALA A 308 20.61 -19.39 9.26
CA ALA A 308 21.76 -19.74 10.09
C ALA A 308 21.52 -19.48 11.59
N TYR A 309 20.90 -18.35 11.95
CA TYR A 309 20.54 -18.07 13.34
C TYR A 309 19.44 -19.00 13.86
N ASN A 310 18.42 -19.31 13.04
CA ASN A 310 17.36 -20.23 13.43
C ASN A 310 17.88 -21.66 13.67
N GLU A 311 18.90 -22.11 12.94
CA GLU A 311 19.56 -23.39 13.17
C GLU A 311 20.31 -23.41 14.50
N GLU A 312 21.02 -22.33 14.82
CA GLU A 312 21.71 -22.18 16.10
C GLU A 312 20.74 -22.11 17.29
N ASP A 313 19.66 -21.34 17.19
CA ASP A 313 18.63 -21.25 18.24
C ASP A 313 17.95 -22.61 18.51
N LYS A 314 17.80 -23.44 17.48
CA LYS A 314 17.31 -24.82 17.63
C LYS A 314 18.33 -25.71 18.32
N ARG A 315 19.62 -25.55 18.01
CA ARG A 315 20.71 -26.28 18.68
C ARG A 315 20.73 -25.96 20.18
N LEU A 316 20.70 -24.69 20.54
CA LEU A 316 20.69 -24.21 21.93
C LEU A 316 19.45 -24.60 22.74
N LYS A 317 18.32 -24.91 22.08
CA LYS A 317 17.10 -25.40 22.75
C LYS A 317 17.11 -26.91 22.99
N ASN A 318 17.97 -27.64 22.28
CA ASN A 318 18.09 -29.09 22.38
C ASN A 318 19.26 -29.54 23.28
N ASP A 319 20.16 -28.62 23.62
CA ASP A 319 21.23 -28.76 24.63
C ASP A 319 20.76 -28.30 26.02
#